data_AF-A0A382XCS6-F1
#
_entry.id   AF-A0A382XCS6-F1
#
_cell.length_a   1.000
_cell.length_b   1.000
_cell.length_c   1.000
_cell.angle_alpha   90.00
_cell.angle_beta   90.00
_cell.angle_gamma   90.00
#
_symmetry.space_group_name_H-M   'P 1'
#
loop_
_entity.id
_entity.type
_entity.pdbx_description
1 polymer ?
#
loop_
_entity_poly.entity_id
_entity_poly.type
_entity_poly.pdbx_seq_one_letter_code
_entity_poly.pdbx_strand_id
1 'polypeptide(L)'
;MDKSLSGKRGLIFFLGVLTALGPLCNDTYSPFLPLIARSLDALPGQAQLTMSTILLGFAGGQLVYGPLSDRFGRRPLLLLGLIVFMLASIGCAFALTINQLLFGRFL
;
A
#
# COMPACT_ATOMS: atom_id res chain seq x y z
N MET A 1 26.09 28.87 3.47
CA MET A 1 25.22 27.92 2.71
C MET A 1 24.63 26.94 3.70
N ASP A 2 23.30 26.98 3.81
CA ASP A 2 22.49 26.47 4.91
C ASP A 2 22.37 24.93 4.93
N LYS A 3 22.98 24.26 5.92
CA LYS A 3 22.82 22.81 6.17
C LYS A 3 21.35 22.40 6.37
N SER A 4 20.47 23.32 6.79
CA SER A 4 19.04 23.06 7.00
C SER A 4 18.27 22.90 5.68
N LEU A 5 18.69 23.56 4.58
CA LEU A 5 18.07 23.35 3.26
C LEU A 5 18.40 21.97 2.67
N SER A 6 19.59 21.42 2.94
CA SER A 6 19.99 20.09 2.46
C SER A 6 19.12 18.99 3.08
N GLY A 7 18.85 19.08 4.39
CA GLY A 7 17.93 18.16 5.08
C GLY A 7 16.48 18.25 4.57
N LYS A 8 16.01 19.46 4.24
CA LYS A 8 14.65 19.68 3.69
C LYS A 8 14.50 19.10 2.28
N ARG A 9 15.51 19.24 1.42
CA ARG A 9 15.52 18.64 0.07
C ARG A 9 15.48 17.10 0.13
N GLY A 10 16.29 16.50 1.00
CA GLY A 10 16.28 15.06 1.23
C GLY A 10 14.92 14.55 1.72
N LEU A 11 14.27 15.29 2.63
CA LEU A 11 12.94 14.95 3.13
C LEU A 11 11.86 15.05 2.04
N ILE A 12 11.89 16.10 1.21
CA ILE A 12 10.95 16.24 0.09
C ILE A 12 11.12 15.09 -0.90
N PHE A 13 12.35 14.75 -1.26
CA PHE A 13 12.63 13.63 -2.14
C PHE A 13 12.15 12.30 -1.53
N PHE A 14 12.43 12.07 -0.25
CA PHE A 14 11.99 10.87 0.47
C PHE A 14 10.46 10.75 0.50
N LEU A 15 9.75 11.81 0.85
CA LEU A 15 8.28 11.84 0.84
C LEU A 15 7.71 11.67 -0.58
N GLY A 16 8.39 12.21 -1.60
CA GLY A 16 8.04 12.01 -3.01
C GLY A 16 8.13 10.54 -3.42
N VAL A 17 9.24 9.87 -3.08
CA VAL A 17 9.40 8.42 -3.31
C VAL A 17 8.34 7.62 -2.56
N LEU A 18 8.08 7.95 -1.29
CA LEU A 18 7.04 7.27 -0.51
C LEU A 18 5.65 7.43 -1.13
N THR A 19 5.33 8.61 -1.66
CA THR A 19 4.04 8.86 -2.32
C THR A 19 3.94 8.10 -3.64
N ALA A 20 5.04 7.94 -4.36
CA ALA A 20 5.09 7.20 -5.62
C ALA A 20 4.93 5.69 -5.44
N LEU A 21 5.24 5.12 -4.26
CA LEU A 21 5.12 3.68 -4.01
C LEU A 21 3.71 3.14 -4.28
N GLY A 22 2.67 3.85 -3.84
CA GLY A 22 1.27 3.43 -4.03
C GLY A 22 0.89 3.17 -5.49
N PRO A 23 0.95 4.19 -6.38
CA PRO A 23 0.65 4.01 -7.79
C PRO A 23 1.62 3.03 -8.48
N LEU A 24 2.92 3.05 -8.16
CA LEU A 24 3.89 2.09 -8.72
C LEU A 24 3.49 0.64 -8.45
N CYS A 25 3.08 0.31 -7.22
CA CYS A 25 2.64 -1.03 -6.87
C CYS A 25 1.37 -1.46 -7.61
N ASN A 26 0.42 -0.56 -7.83
CA ASN A 26 -0.85 -0.89 -8.51
C ASN A 26 -0.72 -0.95 -10.03
N ASP A 27 0.06 -0.05 -10.62
CA ASP A 27 0.25 0.01 -12.07
C ASP A 27 1.04 -1.22 -12.56
N THR A 28 2.05 -1.64 -11.79
CA THR A 28 2.77 -2.89 -12.08
C THR A 28 1.90 -4.11 -11.89
N TYR A 29 0.89 -4.08 -11.02
CA TYR A 29 0.01 -5.22 -10.74
C TYR A 29 -1.03 -5.48 -11.85
N SER A 30 -1.54 -4.42 -12.49
CA SER A 30 -2.53 -4.48 -13.59
C SER A 30 -2.22 -5.54 -14.68
N PRO A 31 -1.02 -5.58 -15.28
CA PRO A 31 -0.67 -6.56 -16.31
C PRO A 31 -0.50 -8.00 -15.79
N PHE A 32 -0.23 -8.19 -14.50
CA PHE A 32 0.01 -9.51 -13.91
C PHE A 32 -1.23 -10.17 -13.32
N LEU A 33 -2.35 -9.45 -13.19
CA LEU A 33 -3.65 -9.99 -12.79
C LEU A 33 -4.04 -11.33 -13.44
N PRO A 34 -3.95 -11.51 -14.77
CA PRO A 34 -4.29 -12.79 -15.39
C PRO A 34 -3.36 -13.93 -14.99
N LEU A 35 -2.09 -13.63 -14.68
CA LEU A 35 -1.12 -14.62 -14.20
C LEU A 35 -1.43 -15.03 -12.76
N ILE A 36 -1.73 -14.05 -11.90
CA ILE A 36 -2.12 -14.27 -10.49
C ILE A 36 -3.42 -15.09 -10.40
N ALA A 37 -4.39 -14.82 -11.28
CA ALA A 37 -5.64 -15.57 -11.35
C ALA A 37 -5.38 -17.06 -11.64
N ARG A 38 -4.46 -17.35 -12.56
CA ARG A 38 -4.09 -18.73 -12.92
C ARG A 38 -3.26 -19.41 -11.83
N SER A 39 -2.33 -18.70 -11.20
CA SER A 39 -1.44 -19.28 -10.18
C SER A 39 -2.16 -19.63 -8.88
N LEU A 40 -3.24 -18.91 -8.55
CA LEU A 40 -4.04 -19.13 -7.34
C LEU A 40 -5.35 -19.88 -7.61
N ASP A 41 -5.52 -20.41 -8.84
CA ASP A 41 -6.75 -21.09 -9.30
C ASP A 41 -8.02 -20.29 -8.98
N ALA A 42 -7.96 -18.97 -9.19
CA ALA A 42 -9.01 -18.05 -8.80
C ALA A 42 -10.20 -18.11 -9.77
N LEU A 43 -11.41 -17.99 -9.23
CA LEU A 43 -12.63 -17.92 -10.04
C LEU A 43 -12.61 -16.67 -10.94
N PRO A 44 -13.33 -16.71 -12.08
CA PRO A 44 -13.47 -15.55 -12.96
C PRO A 44 -13.92 -14.30 -12.19
N GLY A 45 -13.20 -13.20 -12.35
CA GLY A 45 -13.50 -11.92 -11.68
C GLY A 45 -12.93 -11.76 -10.27
N GLN A 46 -12.50 -12.83 -9.58
CA GLN A 46 -11.92 -12.70 -8.24
C GLN A 46 -10.59 -11.95 -8.23
N ALA A 47 -9.77 -12.12 -9.28
CA ALA A 47 -8.53 -11.36 -9.41
C ALA A 47 -8.83 -9.85 -9.47
N GLN A 48 -9.91 -9.44 -10.15
CA GLN A 48 -10.30 -8.03 -10.26
C GLN A 48 -10.78 -7.43 -8.94
N LEU A 49 -11.32 -8.26 -8.03
CA LEU A 49 -11.67 -7.83 -6.67
C LEU A 49 -10.46 -7.28 -5.90
N THR A 50 -9.23 -7.70 -6.23
CA THR A 50 -8.02 -7.18 -5.57
C THR A 50 -7.87 -5.67 -5.71
N MET A 51 -8.26 -5.13 -6.87
CA MET A 51 -8.30 -3.68 -7.12
C MET A 51 -9.44 -2.99 -6.35
N SER A 52 -10.58 -3.66 -6.19
CA SER A 52 -11.68 -3.14 -5.37
C SER A 52 -11.31 -3.13 -3.88
N THR A 53 -10.67 -4.18 -3.37
CA THR A 53 -10.26 -4.27 -1.96
C THR A 53 -9.24 -3.21 -1.58
N ILE A 54 -8.27 -2.91 -2.44
CA ILE A 54 -7.29 -1.85 -2.12
C ILE A 54 -7.95 -0.46 -2.10
N LEU A 55 -8.94 -0.21 -2.95
CA LEU A 55 -9.73 1.03 -2.90
C LEU A 55 -10.58 1.11 -1.62
N LEU A 56 -11.19 0.00 -1.19
CA LEU A 56 -11.94 -0.06 0.05
C LEU A 56 -11.04 0.16 1.27
N GLY A 57 -9.87 -0.49 1.30
CA GLY A 57 -8.85 -0.30 2.34
C GLY A 57 -8.37 1.14 2.39
N PHE A 58 -8.09 1.74 1.23
CA PHE A 58 -7.69 3.14 1.13
C PHE A 58 -8.79 4.09 1.63
N ALA A 59 -10.04 3.89 1.20
CA ALA A 59 -11.16 4.72 1.62
C ALA A 59 -11.37 4.67 3.14
N GLY A 60 -11.42 3.46 3.72
CA GLY A 60 -11.53 3.29 5.18
C GLY A 60 -10.31 3.83 5.92
N GLY A 61 -9.11 3.56 5.39
CA GLY A 61 -7.83 4.02 5.92
C GLY A 61 -7.77 5.54 5.98
N GLN A 62 -8.15 6.26 4.93
CA GLN A 62 -8.12 7.73 4.88
C GLN A 62 -9.02 8.37 5.96
N LEU A 63 -10.19 7.80 6.23
CA LEU A 63 -11.10 8.28 7.28
C LEU A 63 -10.47 8.21 8.67
N VAL A 64 -9.69 7.16 8.94
CA VAL A 64 -9.01 6.97 10.23
C VAL A 64 -7.69 7.74 10.27
N TYR A 65 -6.91 7.69 9.20
CA TYR A 65 -5.57 8.27 9.13
C TYR A 65 -5.58 9.78 9.31
N GLY A 66 -6.58 10.51 8.79
CA GLY A 66 -6.66 11.97 8.93
C GLY A 66 -6.66 12.41 10.40
N PRO A 67 -7.71 12.09 11.18
CA PRO A 67 -7.80 12.44 12.60
C PRO A 67 -6.64 11.90 13.45
N LEU A 68 -6.18 10.68 13.14
CA LEU A 68 -5.09 10.04 13.88
C LEU A 68 -3.74 10.75 13.63
N SER A 69 -3.51 11.22 12.40
CA SER A 69 -2.31 11.96 12.00
C SER A 69 -2.22 13.30 12.70
N ASP A 70 -3.37 13.99 12.84
CA ASP A 70 -3.44 15.28 13.50
C ASP A 70 -3.28 15.15 15.02
N ARG A 71 -3.76 14.05 15.62
CA ARG A 71 -3.65 13.82 17.08
C ARG A 71 -2.28 13.29 17.54
N PHE A 72 -1.71 12.31 16.84
CA PHE A 72 -0.46 11.65 17.24
C PHE A 72 0.77 12.18 16.51
N GLY A 73 0.57 13.06 15.54
CA GLY A 73 1.64 13.60 14.70
C GLY A 73 1.93 12.73 13.48
N ARG A 74 2.37 13.38 12.41
CA ARG A 74 2.53 12.77 11.08
C ARG A 74 3.60 11.68 11.01
N ARG A 75 4.73 11.87 11.69
CA ARG A 75 5.89 10.96 11.63
C ARG A 75 5.63 9.56 12.22
N PRO A 76 5.13 9.41 13.46
CA PRO A 76 4.86 8.08 14.01
C PRO A 76 3.79 7.35 13.19
N LEU A 77 2.80 8.06 12.67
CA LEU A 77 1.75 7.45 11.87
C LEU A 77 2.23 7.01 10.47
N LEU A 78 3.13 7.78 9.84
CA LEU A 78 3.82 7.37 8.62
C LEU A 78 4.61 6.07 8.83
N LEU A 79 5.35 5.95 9.93
CA LEU A 79 6.11 4.75 10.26
C LEU A 79 5.20 3.56 10.54
N LEU A 80 4.08 3.76 11.25
CA LEU A 80 3.08 2.72 11.48
C LEU A 80 2.52 2.20 10.14
N GLY A 81 2.17 3.11 9.22
CA GLY A 81 1.68 2.73 7.89
C GLY A 81 2.70 1.96 7.09
N LEU A 82 3.98 2.35 7.15
CA LEU A 82 5.06 1.61 6.51
C LEU A 82 5.21 0.18 7.07
N ILE A 83 5.09 0.02 8.38
CA ILE A 83 5.18 -1.30 9.04
C ILE A 83 4.00 -2.16 8.60
N VAL A 84 2.77 -1.63 8.63
CA VAL A 84 1.57 -2.35 8.17
C VAL A 84 1.73 -2.75 6.70
N PHE A 85 2.13 -1.81 5.83
CA PHE A 85 2.37 -2.07 4.41
C PHE A 85 3.42 -3.16 4.18
N MET A 86 4.53 -3.14 4.93
CA MET A 86 5.59 -4.13 4.84
C MET A 86 5.07 -5.52 5.26
N LEU A 87 4.38 -5.62 6.40
CA LEU A 87 3.83 -6.89 6.89
C LEU A 87 2.76 -7.44 5.95
N ALA A 88 1.87 -6.58 5.45
CA ALA A 88 0.85 -6.95 4.46
C ALA A 88 1.48 -7.44 3.16
N SER A 89 2.54 -6.77 2.66
CA SER A 89 3.28 -7.17 1.46
C SER A 89 3.95 -8.53 1.64
N ILE A 90 4.57 -8.79 2.79
CA ILE A 90 5.14 -10.10 3.12
C ILE A 90 4.03 -11.15 3.17
N GLY A 91 2.90 -10.85 3.82
CA GLY A 91 1.74 -11.74 3.86
C GLY A 91 1.20 -12.08 2.47
N CYS A 92 1.15 -11.11 1.55
CA CYS A 92 0.77 -11.32 0.17
C CYS A 92 1.75 -12.22 -0.59
N ALA A 93 3.06 -12.10 -0.33
CA ALA A 93 4.08 -12.94 -0.95
C ALA A 93 3.93 -14.43 -0.59
N PHE A 94 3.37 -14.73 0.60
CA PHE A 94 3.08 -16.08 1.07
C PHE A 94 1.62 -16.51 0.87
N ALA A 95 0.80 -15.73 0.15
CA ALA A 95 -0.59 -16.06 -0.07
C ALA A 95 -0.71 -17.33 -0.93
N LEU A 96 -1.37 -18.35 -0.39
CA LEU A 96 -1.66 -19.61 -1.09
C LEU A 96 -3.07 -19.62 -1.70
N THR A 97 -3.89 -18.62 -1.36
CA THR A 97 -5.27 -18.50 -1.83
C THR A 97 -5.59 -17.06 -2.20
N ILE A 98 -6.54 -16.88 -3.12
CA ILE A 98 -7.02 -15.56 -3.51
C ILE A 98 -7.60 -14.76 -2.34
N ASN A 99 -8.24 -15.41 -1.37
CA ASN A 99 -8.81 -14.74 -0.20
C ASN A 99 -7.73 -14.16 0.72
N GLN A 100 -6.61 -14.86 0.90
CA GLN A 100 -5.46 -14.33 1.64
C GLN A 100 -4.86 -13.12 0.92
N LEU A 101 -4.77 -13.19 -0.41
CA LEU A 101 -4.29 -12.07 -1.22
C LEU A 101 -5.24 -10.87 -1.13
N LEU A 102 -6.55 -11.08 -1.18
CA LEU A 102 -7.57 -10.03 -1.02
C LEU A 102 -7.48 -9.35 0.35
N PHE A 103 -7.31 -10.13 1.41
CA PHE A 103 -7.14 -9.61 2.76
C PHE A 103 -5.85 -8.79 2.89
N GLY A 104 -4.73 -9.31 2.39
CA GLY A 104 -3.46 -8.58 2.39
C GLY A 104 -3.50 -7.33 1.52
N ARG A 105 -4.32 -7.30 0.46
CA ARG A 105 -4.50 -6.12 -0.41
C ARG A 105 -5.36 -5.03 0.20
N PHE A 106 -6.24 -5.38 1.15
CA PHE A 106 -7.08 -4.44 1.89
C PHE A 106 -6.30 -3.71 2.99
N LEU A 107 -5.31 -4.36 3.60
CA LEU A 107 -4.42 -3.80 4.63
C LEU A 107 -3.37 -2.86 4.03
#